data_AF-D8FUJ8-F1
#
_entry.id   AF-D8FUJ8-F1
#
_cell.length_a   1.000
_cell.length_b   1.000
_cell.length_c   1.000
_cell.angle_alpha   90.00
_cell.angle_beta   90.00
_cell.angle_gamma   90.00
#
_symmetry.space_group_name_H-M   'P 1'
#
loop_
_entity.id
_entity.type
_entity.pdbx_description
1 polymer ?
#
loop_
_entity_poly.entity_id
_entity_poly.type
_entity_poly.pdbx_seq_one_letter_code
_entity_poly.pdbx_strand_id
1 'polypeptide(L)'
;MDTIFTRWLRSSKYLVRIQSHAANASLTIFLLASLTACANSPNSKALEESLAADPRLQESPASLRVPTPPPLATNQSNTSTAKLPPDFPNEIPLYTNAELLEVTKLNNPTEDKVQLRWKSTDPSNYIQNYYQTEFQRQKWEIKLPPTEDEQGTLTATKNNLRVAVSFVPNQKSGAATEFTIEYGKDSQEIAATPEPSNSPAITNSSPSPSASASPNLDNKVISTPKAQEQSEVPQELRQYVAEVVELGVLKLRSQNQSSDITNTLPEPNKTITRREYARWLVAANNKIYANRPAKQIRLAITSTTAAFTDVPKTDPDFPAIQGLAEAGLIPSSLSGDTKNVKFRPNEPLTRAAMMLWKVPLDTRQALPSANIDAVKERWGFQDTSKIDSGAARAVLADFNNGDLANIRRVFGFTTLFQPNKSVSRAEAAASLWYFGVEGDGVSAKDALQEKSN
;
A
#
# COMPACT_ATOMS: atom_id res chain seq x y z
N MET A 1 23.68 92.89 14.11
CA MET A 1 24.21 93.75 13.04
C MET A 1 25.64 93.30 12.84
N ASP A 2 25.93 92.54 11.79
CA ASP A 2 27.12 92.75 10.98
C ASP A 2 27.22 91.69 9.89
N THR A 3 27.64 92.20 8.75
CA THR A 3 27.64 91.55 7.46
C THR A 3 29.07 91.10 7.17
N ILE A 4 29.19 90.05 6.35
CA ILE A 4 30.36 89.71 5.52
C ILE A 4 31.42 88.85 6.21
N PHE A 5 31.37 87.55 5.92
CA PHE A 5 32.56 86.81 5.49
C PHE A 5 32.17 85.84 4.35
N THR A 6 32.52 86.26 3.13
CA THR A 6 33.06 85.49 2.00
C THR A 6 32.87 83.96 1.99
N ARG A 7 32.10 83.41 1.04
CA ARG A 7 32.50 83.07 -0.35
C ARG A 7 33.29 81.75 -0.45
N TRP A 8 32.57 80.63 -0.54
CA TRP A 8 33.01 79.44 -1.29
C TRP A 8 31.80 78.62 -1.77
N LEU A 9 31.69 78.46 -3.11
CA LEU A 9 30.83 77.57 -3.93
C LEU A 9 29.30 77.60 -3.65
N ARG A 10 28.50 78.46 -4.27
CA ARG A 10 28.04 78.52 -5.69
C ARG A 10 27.50 77.19 -6.27
N SER A 11 26.17 77.18 -6.39
CA SER A 11 25.34 76.59 -7.45
C SER A 11 25.76 75.25 -8.06
N SER A 12 25.13 74.16 -7.60
CA SER A 12 24.81 73.02 -8.46
C SER A 12 23.49 72.37 -8.00
N LYS A 13 22.43 73.17 -7.99
CA LYS A 13 21.05 72.70 -8.09
C LYS A 13 20.53 73.34 -9.37
N TYR A 14 19.84 72.57 -10.20
CA TYR A 14 19.38 72.94 -11.55
C TYR A 14 20.41 72.80 -12.67
N LEU A 15 20.87 71.57 -12.90
CA LEU A 15 21.08 70.97 -14.22
C LEU A 15 21.13 69.45 -13.98
N VAL A 16 20.63 68.64 -14.92
CA VAL A 16 20.44 67.19 -14.80
C VAL A 16 19.12 66.73 -14.13
N ARG A 17 18.03 67.43 -14.47
CA ARG A 17 16.84 66.70 -14.96
C ARG A 17 17.16 66.42 -16.43
N ILE A 18 16.93 65.21 -16.93
CA ILE A 18 17.45 64.62 -18.20
C ILE A 18 18.74 63.80 -18.02
N GLN A 19 18.73 62.81 -17.11
CA GLN A 19 19.65 61.66 -17.20
C GLN A 19 19.10 60.41 -16.48
N SER A 20 17.78 60.20 -16.51
CA SER A 20 17.11 59.08 -15.84
C SER A 20 16.25 58.22 -16.78
N HIS A 21 16.46 58.31 -18.10
CA HIS A 21 15.77 57.47 -19.08
C HIS A 21 16.68 56.75 -20.08
N ALA A 22 18.01 56.81 -19.91
CA ALA A 22 18.96 56.15 -20.82
C ALA A 22 19.62 54.88 -20.26
N ALA A 23 19.49 54.59 -18.96
CA ALA A 23 20.12 53.40 -18.35
C ALA A 23 19.17 52.18 -18.23
N ASN A 24 17.87 52.35 -18.46
CA ASN A 24 16.87 51.27 -18.37
C ASN A 24 16.44 50.68 -19.73
N ALA A 25 17.11 51.07 -20.81
CA ALA A 25 16.83 50.54 -22.16
C ALA A 25 17.89 49.54 -22.67
N SER A 26 18.99 49.33 -21.94
CA SER A 26 20.09 48.44 -22.38
C SER A 26 20.09 47.04 -21.75
N LEU A 27 19.27 46.77 -20.71
CA LEU A 27 19.20 45.43 -20.09
C LEU A 27 18.00 44.59 -20.56
N THR A 28 17.05 45.19 -21.26
CA THR A 28 15.89 44.52 -21.85
C THR A 28 16.16 43.98 -23.26
N ILE A 29 17.25 44.37 -23.92
CA ILE A 29 17.60 43.91 -25.27
C ILE A 29 18.50 42.66 -25.24
N PHE A 30 19.17 42.36 -24.12
CA PHE A 30 19.93 41.11 -23.95
C PHE A 30 19.09 39.94 -23.41
N LEU A 31 17.86 40.19 -22.95
CA LEU A 31 16.96 39.13 -22.43
C LEU A 31 15.96 38.57 -23.46
N LEU A 32 15.91 39.10 -24.69
CA LEU A 32 15.06 38.57 -25.77
C LEU A 32 15.82 37.72 -26.81
N ALA A 33 17.13 37.49 -26.65
CA ALA A 33 17.93 36.71 -27.59
C ALA A 33 18.24 35.26 -27.14
N SER A 34 17.77 34.84 -25.96
CA SER A 34 18.01 33.48 -25.42
C SER A 34 16.76 32.58 -25.42
N LEU A 35 15.67 32.98 -26.10
CA LEU A 35 14.44 32.18 -26.21
C LEU A 35 14.15 31.57 -27.59
N THR A 36 15.08 31.63 -28.55
CA THR A 36 14.89 31.01 -29.89
C THR A 36 15.67 29.71 -30.10
N ALA A 37 16.18 29.09 -29.03
CA ALA A 37 16.88 27.81 -29.11
C ALA A 37 16.13 26.69 -28.35
N CYS A 38 14.84 26.47 -28.65
CA CYS A 38 14.11 25.24 -28.30
C CYS A 38 12.86 25.02 -29.17
N ALA A 39 12.84 25.48 -30.44
CA ALA A 39 11.71 25.26 -31.36
C ALA A 39 12.02 24.28 -32.51
N ASN A 40 13.19 23.65 -32.53
CA ASN A 40 13.60 22.75 -33.62
C ASN A 40 14.38 21.52 -33.12
N SER A 41 13.84 20.82 -32.12
CA SER A 41 14.33 19.48 -31.76
C SER A 41 13.62 18.40 -32.60
N PRO A 42 14.31 17.34 -33.06
CA PRO A 42 13.73 16.30 -33.90
C PRO A 42 12.54 15.53 -33.28
N ASN A 43 12.25 15.71 -31.98
CA ASN A 43 11.13 15.06 -31.28
C ASN A 43 9.79 15.81 -31.38
N SER A 44 9.72 17.03 -31.94
CA SER A 44 8.45 17.76 -32.08
C SER A 44 7.61 17.28 -33.27
N LYS A 45 8.25 16.81 -34.35
CA LYS A 45 7.55 16.30 -35.55
C LYS A 45 6.77 15.01 -35.30
N ALA A 46 7.28 14.13 -34.42
CA ALA A 46 6.61 12.88 -34.05
C ALA A 46 5.35 13.08 -33.20
N LEU A 47 5.27 14.20 -32.45
CA LEU A 47 4.09 14.57 -31.67
C LEU A 47 3.02 15.26 -32.52
N GLU A 48 3.42 15.97 -33.57
CA GLU A 48 2.49 16.60 -34.53
C GLU A 48 1.83 15.55 -35.46
N GLU A 49 2.56 14.50 -35.84
CA GLU A 49 2.02 13.38 -36.63
C GLU A 49 1.10 12.45 -35.83
N SER A 50 1.24 12.37 -34.50
CA SER A 50 0.36 11.53 -33.66
C SER A 50 -0.98 12.17 -33.30
N LEU A 51 -1.13 13.48 -33.57
CA LEU A 51 -2.38 14.24 -33.36
C LEU A 51 -3.04 14.66 -34.68
N ALA A 52 -2.43 14.34 -35.83
CA ALA A 52 -3.05 14.55 -37.13
C ALA A 52 -4.26 13.62 -37.30
N ALA A 53 -5.36 14.17 -37.82
CA ALA A 53 -6.55 13.38 -38.12
C ALA A 53 -6.23 12.29 -39.17
N ASP A 54 -6.77 11.08 -38.96
CA ASP A 54 -6.60 9.93 -39.84
C ASP A 54 -6.95 10.32 -41.30
N PRO A 55 -6.00 10.26 -42.26
CA PRO A 55 -6.23 10.63 -43.65
C PRO A 55 -7.21 9.69 -44.39
N ARG A 56 -7.66 8.59 -43.77
CA ARG A 56 -8.65 7.68 -44.36
C ARG A 56 -10.09 8.15 -44.28
N LEU A 57 -10.37 9.32 -43.70
CA LEU A 57 -11.71 9.92 -43.67
C LEU A 57 -11.99 10.90 -44.84
N GLN A 58 -11.04 11.11 -45.74
CA GLN A 58 -11.22 12.00 -46.91
C GLN A 58 -11.70 11.31 -48.19
N GLU A 59 -11.78 9.97 -48.21
CA GLU A 59 -12.29 9.23 -49.37
C GLU A 59 -13.62 8.55 -49.06
N SER A 60 -14.71 9.32 -49.05
CA SER A 60 -16.04 8.85 -49.45
C SER A 60 -17.01 10.04 -49.60
N PRO A 61 -17.48 10.38 -50.82
CA PRO A 61 -18.48 11.42 -50.98
C PRO A 61 -19.83 10.93 -50.45
N ALA A 62 -20.38 11.65 -49.47
CA ALA A 62 -21.74 11.49 -49.01
C ALA A 62 -22.71 11.91 -50.14
N SER A 63 -23.46 10.94 -50.67
CA SER A 63 -24.63 11.20 -51.52
C SER A 63 -25.86 11.32 -50.63
N LEU A 64 -26.44 12.52 -50.59
CA LEU A 64 -27.74 12.81 -49.97
C LEU A 64 -28.86 12.01 -50.65
N ARG A 65 -29.47 11.05 -49.94
CA ARG A 65 -30.84 10.57 -50.25
C ARG A 65 -31.65 10.32 -48.96
N VAL A 66 -32.85 10.91 -48.97
CA VAL A 66 -33.94 10.87 -47.98
C VAL A 66 -34.59 9.46 -47.97
N PRO A 67 -35.22 9.00 -46.86
CA PRO A 67 -35.34 7.59 -46.52
C PRO A 67 -36.58 6.90 -47.10
N THR A 68 -36.47 5.60 -47.34
CA THR A 68 -37.59 4.68 -47.59
C THR A 68 -37.37 3.42 -46.75
N PRO A 69 -38.31 2.97 -45.89
CA PRO A 69 -38.20 1.72 -45.12
C PRO A 69 -38.58 0.53 -46.03
N PRO A 70 -38.11 -0.74 -45.91
CA PRO A 70 -37.86 -1.60 -44.71
C PRO A 70 -36.61 -2.54 -44.92
N PRO A 71 -36.37 -3.70 -44.23
CA PRO A 71 -36.97 -4.31 -43.03
C PRO A 71 -36.00 -4.41 -41.84
N LEU A 72 -36.55 -4.75 -40.67
CA LEU A 72 -35.81 -5.13 -39.47
C LEU A 72 -34.74 -6.19 -39.80
N ALA A 73 -33.47 -5.79 -39.80
CA ALA A 73 -32.38 -6.71 -39.53
C ALA A 73 -32.19 -6.73 -38.02
N THR A 74 -32.68 -7.81 -37.41
CA THR A 74 -32.34 -8.23 -36.04
C THR A 74 -30.83 -8.14 -35.83
N ASN A 75 -30.41 -7.23 -34.95
CA ASN A 75 -29.14 -7.39 -34.25
C ASN A 75 -29.22 -8.73 -33.52
N GLN A 76 -28.58 -9.75 -34.07
CA GLN A 76 -28.35 -11.00 -33.36
C GLN A 76 -27.39 -10.68 -32.21
N SER A 77 -27.96 -10.60 -31.02
CA SER A 77 -27.29 -10.96 -29.78
C SER A 77 -26.68 -12.34 -29.95
N ASN A 78 -25.38 -12.40 -30.20
CA ASN A 78 -24.61 -13.63 -30.03
C ASN A 78 -24.40 -13.86 -28.54
N THR A 79 -25.43 -14.39 -27.86
CA THR A 79 -25.23 -15.19 -26.65
C THR A 79 -24.70 -16.55 -27.10
N SER A 80 -23.38 -16.67 -27.23
CA SER A 80 -22.74 -17.98 -27.32
C SER A 80 -22.65 -18.55 -25.91
N THR A 81 -23.59 -19.42 -25.55
CA THR A 81 -23.44 -20.28 -24.37
C THR A 81 -22.40 -21.35 -24.70
N ALA A 82 -21.12 -21.01 -24.58
CA ALA A 82 -20.05 -21.99 -24.65
C ALA A 82 -20.24 -23.00 -23.50
N LYS A 83 -20.29 -24.29 -23.83
CA LYS A 83 -20.38 -25.37 -22.84
C LYS A 83 -18.96 -25.86 -22.53
N LEU A 84 -18.73 -26.18 -21.26
CA LEU A 84 -17.46 -26.77 -20.80
C LEU A 84 -17.18 -28.05 -21.60
N PRO A 85 -15.92 -28.28 -22.05
CA PRO A 85 -15.57 -29.51 -22.76
C PRO A 85 -15.90 -30.77 -21.95
N PRO A 86 -16.40 -31.85 -22.58
CA PRO A 86 -16.75 -33.09 -21.88
C PRO A 86 -15.53 -33.80 -21.26
N ASP A 87 -14.32 -33.44 -21.71
CA ASP A 87 -13.01 -33.91 -21.28
C ASP A 87 -12.31 -32.94 -20.31
N PHE A 88 -13.03 -31.96 -19.75
CA PHE A 88 -12.46 -31.04 -18.77
C PHE A 88 -12.07 -31.77 -17.47
N PRO A 89 -10.82 -31.64 -16.98
CA PRO A 89 -10.38 -32.35 -15.78
C PRO A 89 -11.11 -31.84 -14.53
N ASN A 90 -11.69 -32.77 -13.76
CA ASN A 90 -12.44 -32.47 -12.54
C ASN A 90 -11.55 -31.90 -11.42
N GLU A 91 -10.24 -32.06 -11.54
CA GLU A 91 -9.24 -31.54 -10.63
C GLU A 91 -9.10 -30.02 -10.74
N ILE A 92 -9.47 -29.41 -11.88
CA ILE A 92 -9.36 -27.95 -12.06
C ILE A 92 -10.55 -27.27 -11.36
N PRO A 93 -10.32 -26.44 -10.33
CA PRO A 93 -11.40 -25.74 -9.64
C PRO A 93 -12.08 -24.75 -10.59
N LEU A 94 -13.41 -24.76 -10.65
CA LEU A 94 -14.18 -23.80 -11.43
C LEU A 94 -14.61 -22.62 -10.56
N TYR A 95 -14.51 -21.39 -11.07
CA TYR A 95 -15.02 -20.22 -10.37
C TYR A 95 -16.53 -20.05 -10.61
N THR A 96 -17.34 -20.19 -9.56
CA THR A 96 -18.81 -20.26 -9.68
C THR A 96 -19.46 -18.95 -10.13
N ASN A 97 -18.79 -17.81 -9.96
CA ASN A 97 -19.27 -16.49 -10.35
C ASN A 97 -18.68 -16.01 -11.70
N ALA A 98 -18.28 -16.94 -12.57
CA ALA A 98 -17.81 -16.63 -13.93
C ALA A 98 -18.66 -17.32 -15.00
N GLU A 99 -18.79 -16.64 -16.14
CA GLU A 99 -19.42 -17.13 -17.36
C GLU A 99 -18.34 -17.50 -18.39
N LEU A 100 -18.47 -18.67 -19.00
CA LEU A 100 -17.56 -19.14 -20.05
C LEU A 100 -17.91 -18.46 -21.37
N LEU A 101 -16.96 -17.72 -21.93
CA LEU A 101 -17.13 -17.01 -23.20
C LEU A 101 -16.69 -17.87 -24.40
N GLU A 102 -15.56 -18.57 -24.29
CA GLU A 102 -14.93 -19.23 -25.43
C GLU A 102 -14.08 -20.44 -25.00
N VAL A 103 -14.02 -21.45 -25.88
CA VAL A 103 -13.15 -22.62 -25.74
C VAL A 103 -12.35 -22.79 -27.03
N THR A 104 -11.03 -22.78 -26.90
CA THR A 104 -10.09 -22.92 -28.02
C THR A 104 -9.18 -24.12 -27.79
N LYS A 105 -9.14 -25.06 -28.73
CA LYS A 105 -8.14 -26.14 -28.75
C LYS A 105 -6.88 -25.63 -29.45
N LEU A 106 -5.77 -25.56 -28.74
CA LEU A 106 -4.49 -25.10 -29.27
C LEU A 106 -3.72 -26.32 -29.79
N ASN A 107 -3.93 -26.64 -31.06
CA ASN A 107 -3.29 -27.78 -31.71
C ASN A 107 -1.81 -27.46 -32.00
N ASN A 108 -0.92 -27.72 -31.04
CA ASN A 108 0.52 -27.68 -31.26
C ASN A 108 1.07 -29.11 -31.49
N PRO A 109 2.09 -29.30 -32.35
CA PRO A 109 2.61 -30.62 -32.70
C PRO A 109 3.26 -31.41 -31.55
N THR A 110 3.40 -30.81 -30.36
CA THR A 110 4.06 -31.42 -29.20
C THR A 110 3.21 -31.43 -27.92
N GLU A 111 2.09 -30.71 -27.84
CA GLU A 111 1.25 -30.64 -26.62
C GLU A 111 -0.23 -30.35 -26.95
N ASP A 112 -1.14 -31.23 -26.52
CA ASP A 112 -2.60 -30.98 -26.55
C ASP A 112 -2.96 -29.99 -25.42
N LYS A 113 -3.10 -28.71 -25.77
CA LYS A 113 -3.53 -27.65 -24.84
C LYS A 113 -4.92 -27.15 -25.17
N VAL A 114 -5.70 -26.88 -24.13
CA VAL A 114 -7.03 -26.28 -24.24
C VAL A 114 -7.05 -24.98 -23.46
N GLN A 115 -7.57 -23.93 -24.09
CA GLN A 115 -7.69 -22.60 -23.51
C GLN A 115 -9.18 -22.24 -23.38
N LEU A 116 -9.58 -21.76 -22.20
CA LEU A 116 -10.93 -21.29 -21.90
C LEU A 116 -10.90 -19.82 -21.53
N ARG A 117 -11.72 -18.98 -22.17
CA ARG A 117 -11.89 -17.57 -21.79
C ARG A 117 -13.15 -17.39 -20.95
N TRP A 118 -12.99 -16.76 -19.79
CA TRP A 118 -14.05 -16.54 -18.80
C TRP A 118 -14.25 -15.05 -18.53
N LYS A 119 -15.46 -14.71 -18.09
CA LYS A 119 -15.84 -13.35 -17.68
C LYS A 119 -16.54 -13.38 -16.33
N SER A 120 -16.18 -12.48 -15.44
CA SER A 120 -16.83 -12.31 -14.14
C SER A 120 -17.06 -10.83 -13.84
N THR A 121 -18.08 -10.53 -13.04
CA THR A 121 -18.26 -9.21 -12.44
C THR A 121 -17.36 -8.99 -11.23
N ASP A 122 -16.75 -10.04 -10.70
CA ASP A 122 -15.89 -9.99 -9.53
C ASP A 122 -14.50 -9.44 -9.92
N PRO A 123 -13.82 -8.69 -9.04
CA PRO A 123 -12.49 -8.15 -9.31
C PRO A 123 -11.43 -9.26 -9.55
N SER A 124 -10.44 -9.01 -10.41
CA SER A 124 -9.38 -9.97 -10.74
C SER A 124 -8.64 -10.52 -9.52
N ASN A 125 -8.42 -9.72 -8.49
CA ASN A 125 -7.77 -10.16 -7.25
C ASN A 125 -8.61 -11.18 -6.46
N TYR A 126 -9.95 -11.12 -6.53
CA TYR A 126 -10.82 -12.13 -5.89
C TYR A 126 -10.72 -13.48 -6.62
N ILE A 127 -10.71 -13.44 -7.95
CA ILE A 127 -10.60 -14.63 -8.79
C ILE A 127 -9.20 -15.25 -8.63
N GLN A 128 -8.14 -14.44 -8.60
CA GLN A 128 -6.77 -14.89 -8.37
C GLN A 128 -6.62 -15.56 -7.00
N ASN A 129 -7.13 -14.93 -5.94
CA ASN A 129 -7.08 -15.50 -4.59
C ASN A 129 -7.85 -16.82 -4.49
N TYR A 130 -8.99 -16.93 -5.20
CA TYR A 130 -9.73 -18.20 -5.29
C TYR A 130 -8.86 -19.32 -5.86
N TYR A 131 -8.26 -19.14 -7.05
CA TYR A 131 -7.45 -20.19 -7.67
C TYR A 131 -6.21 -20.52 -6.84
N GLN A 132 -5.57 -19.53 -6.22
CA GLN A 132 -4.44 -19.75 -5.32
C GLN A 132 -4.85 -20.61 -4.10
N THR A 133 -5.98 -20.27 -3.46
CA THR A 133 -6.50 -21.01 -2.30
C THR A 133 -6.92 -22.42 -2.68
N GLU A 134 -7.60 -22.59 -3.81
CA GLU A 134 -8.07 -23.89 -4.29
C GLU A 134 -6.92 -24.81 -4.67
N PHE A 135 -5.91 -24.30 -5.39
CA PHE A 135 -4.72 -25.06 -5.73
C PHE A 135 -3.96 -25.50 -4.48
N GLN A 136 -3.80 -24.63 -3.48
CA GLN A 136 -3.19 -24.99 -2.20
C GLN A 136 -4.00 -26.06 -1.45
N ARG A 137 -5.32 -25.86 -1.32
CA ARG A 137 -6.22 -26.80 -0.62
C ARG A 137 -6.20 -28.19 -1.25
N GLN A 138 -6.15 -28.23 -2.58
CA GLN A 138 -6.11 -29.46 -3.34
C GLN A 138 -4.69 -30.00 -3.54
N LYS A 139 -3.67 -29.43 -2.87
CA LYS A 139 -2.27 -29.87 -2.91
C LYS A 139 -1.68 -29.89 -4.32
N TRP A 140 -2.00 -28.89 -5.14
CA TRP A 140 -1.30 -28.64 -6.39
C TRP A 140 0.08 -28.04 -6.11
N GLU A 141 1.05 -28.35 -6.96
CA GLU A 141 2.37 -27.73 -6.93
C GLU A 141 2.31 -26.42 -7.71
N ILE A 142 2.36 -25.29 -6.99
CA ILE A 142 2.29 -23.96 -7.61
C ILE A 142 3.71 -23.55 -8.01
N LYS A 143 3.96 -23.31 -9.30
CA LYS A 143 5.24 -22.83 -9.82
C LYS A 143 5.19 -21.29 -9.93
N LEU A 144 6.00 -20.57 -9.14
CA LEU A 144 6.27 -19.12 -9.27
C LEU A 144 7.76 -18.93 -9.63
N PRO A 145 8.12 -18.05 -10.58
CA PRO A 145 7.91 -16.60 -10.48
C PRO A 145 7.29 -15.93 -11.72
N PRO A 146 6.78 -14.68 -11.61
CA PRO A 146 6.54 -13.84 -12.78
C PRO A 146 7.87 -13.29 -13.29
N THR A 147 8.27 -13.66 -14.51
CA THR A 147 9.23 -12.89 -15.30
C THR A 147 8.58 -11.57 -15.73
N GLU A 148 9.38 -10.54 -15.98
CA GLU A 148 8.93 -9.16 -16.30
C GLU A 148 7.91 -9.05 -17.46
N ASP A 149 7.74 -10.13 -18.24
CA ASP A 149 6.88 -10.21 -19.41
C ASP A 149 5.49 -10.85 -19.17
N GLU A 150 5.26 -11.51 -18.02
CA GLU A 150 4.02 -12.26 -17.72
C GLU A 150 3.27 -11.69 -16.50
N GLN A 151 2.77 -10.45 -16.61
CA GLN A 151 1.92 -9.89 -15.56
C GLN A 151 0.62 -10.70 -15.39
N GLY A 152 0.47 -11.36 -14.23
CA GLY A 152 -0.82 -11.91 -13.79
C GLY A 152 -1.14 -13.34 -14.26
N THR A 153 -0.15 -14.22 -14.46
CA THR A 153 -0.38 -15.65 -14.72
C THR A 153 -0.03 -16.53 -13.51
N LEU A 154 -0.97 -17.35 -13.03
CA LEU A 154 -0.81 -18.34 -11.97
C LEU A 154 -0.66 -19.73 -12.60
N THR A 155 0.50 -20.38 -12.46
CA THR A 155 0.76 -21.73 -12.99
C THR A 155 0.79 -22.77 -11.87
N ALA A 156 0.05 -23.87 -12.02
CA ALA A 156 0.02 -24.98 -11.09
C ALA A 156 0.11 -26.33 -11.81
N THR A 157 0.75 -27.32 -11.19
CA THR A 157 0.90 -28.68 -11.71
C THR A 157 0.43 -29.74 -10.72
N LYS A 158 -0.28 -30.76 -11.19
CA LYS A 158 -0.73 -31.91 -10.39
C LYS A 158 -0.99 -33.12 -11.27
N ASN A 159 -0.45 -34.30 -10.94
CA ASN A 159 -0.70 -35.55 -11.66
C ASN A 159 -0.52 -35.44 -13.19
N ASN A 160 0.60 -34.86 -13.64
CA ASN A 160 0.93 -34.57 -15.05
C ASN A 160 -0.01 -33.57 -15.75
N LEU A 161 -0.90 -32.90 -15.03
CA LEU A 161 -1.75 -31.82 -15.55
C LEU A 161 -1.13 -30.47 -15.16
N ARG A 162 -0.82 -29.63 -16.15
CA ARG A 162 -0.43 -28.23 -15.97
C ARG A 162 -1.64 -27.34 -16.23
N VAL A 163 -1.85 -26.37 -15.36
CA VAL A 163 -2.88 -25.33 -15.49
C VAL A 163 -2.23 -23.97 -15.35
N ALA A 164 -2.55 -23.04 -16.26
CA ALA A 164 -2.15 -21.65 -16.19
C ALA A 164 -3.41 -20.76 -16.21
N VAL A 165 -3.55 -19.90 -15.20
CA VAL A 165 -4.66 -18.96 -15.08
C VAL A 165 -4.12 -17.55 -15.29
N SER A 166 -4.52 -16.88 -16.37
CA SER A 166 -4.02 -15.55 -16.75
C SER A 166 -5.12 -14.50 -16.68
N PHE A 167 -4.80 -13.30 -16.18
CA PHE A 167 -5.75 -12.19 -16.07
C PHE A 167 -5.43 -11.10 -17.10
N VAL A 168 -6.43 -10.61 -17.83
CA VAL A 168 -6.25 -9.44 -18.72
C VAL A 168 -6.33 -8.17 -17.87
N PRO A 169 -5.31 -7.29 -17.86
CA PRO A 169 -5.33 -6.08 -17.05
C PRO A 169 -6.38 -5.09 -17.59
N ASN A 170 -7.50 -4.94 -16.87
CA ASN A 170 -8.56 -4.00 -17.24
C ASN A 170 -8.38 -2.66 -16.50
N GLN A 171 -8.03 -1.59 -17.23
CA GLN A 171 -7.68 -0.28 -16.67
C GLN A 171 -8.90 0.62 -16.32
N LYS A 172 -10.13 0.06 -16.31
CA LYS A 172 -11.37 0.79 -16.05
C LYS A 172 -12.06 0.28 -14.78
N SER A 173 -12.29 1.18 -13.83
CA SER A 173 -13.02 0.89 -12.60
C SER A 173 -14.47 0.49 -12.91
N GLY A 174 -14.90 -0.70 -12.48
CA GLY A 174 -16.23 -1.24 -12.71
C GLY A 174 -16.40 -2.05 -14.01
N ALA A 175 -15.34 -2.29 -14.77
CA ALA A 175 -15.40 -3.21 -15.91
C ALA A 175 -15.36 -4.68 -15.46
N ALA A 176 -16.06 -5.56 -16.19
CA ALA A 176 -16.01 -6.99 -15.95
C ALA A 176 -14.57 -7.52 -16.12
N THR A 177 -14.18 -8.44 -15.25
CA THR A 177 -12.89 -9.13 -15.31
C THR A 177 -12.96 -10.25 -16.33
N GLU A 178 -12.07 -10.23 -17.31
CA GLU A 178 -11.85 -11.35 -18.22
C GLU A 178 -10.55 -12.06 -17.86
N PHE A 179 -10.59 -13.38 -17.82
CA PHE A 179 -9.45 -14.23 -17.49
C PHE A 179 -9.48 -15.52 -18.31
N THR A 180 -8.33 -16.16 -18.40
CA THR A 180 -8.13 -17.35 -19.22
C THR A 180 -7.62 -18.49 -18.37
N ILE A 181 -8.14 -19.70 -18.60
CA ILE A 181 -7.60 -20.95 -18.05
C ILE A 181 -7.05 -21.76 -19.20
N GLU A 182 -5.75 -22.01 -19.19
CA GLU A 182 -5.08 -22.94 -20.10
C GLU A 182 -4.74 -24.22 -19.34
N TYR A 183 -5.01 -25.39 -19.93
CA TYR A 183 -4.60 -26.67 -19.35
C TYR A 183 -4.10 -27.66 -20.40
N GLY A 184 -3.17 -28.54 -20.01
CA GLY A 184 -2.58 -29.57 -20.86
C GLY A 184 -1.75 -30.59 -20.06
N LYS A 185 -1.41 -31.72 -20.67
CA LYS A 185 -0.55 -32.75 -20.06
C LYS A 185 0.92 -32.45 -20.28
N ASP A 186 1.71 -32.44 -19.21
CA ASP A 186 3.17 -32.22 -19.26
C ASP A 186 3.88 -33.54 -19.58
N SER A 187 4.70 -33.57 -20.63
CA SER A 187 5.51 -34.74 -21.03
C SER A 187 6.98 -34.46 -20.77
N GLN A 188 7.42 -34.58 -19.51
CA GLN A 188 8.84 -34.74 -19.16
C GLN A 188 9.00 -35.69 -17.97
N GLU A 189 9.71 -36.78 -18.23
CA GLU A 189 10.10 -37.87 -17.35
C GLU A 189 11.38 -37.46 -16.59
N ILE A 190 11.34 -37.49 -15.25
CA ILE A 190 12.52 -37.25 -14.40
C ILE A 190 13.27 -38.57 -14.29
N ALA A 191 14.50 -38.62 -14.81
CA ALA A 191 15.47 -39.67 -14.49
C ALA A 191 15.87 -39.55 -13.01
N ALA A 192 15.39 -40.50 -12.20
CA ALA A 192 15.83 -40.69 -10.82
C ALA A 192 17.09 -41.58 -10.78
N THR A 193 18.08 -41.17 -9.99
CA THR A 193 19.21 -42.01 -9.57
C THR A 193 19.08 -42.30 -8.06
N PRO A 194 19.31 -43.53 -7.57
CA PRO A 194 18.80 -44.01 -6.28
C PRO A 194 19.83 -43.99 -5.12
N GLU A 195 19.31 -44.21 -3.89
CA GLU A 195 19.87 -44.94 -2.71
C GLU A 195 19.77 -44.20 -1.35
N PRO A 196 19.70 -44.91 -0.20
CA PRO A 196 18.82 -46.03 0.08
C PRO A 196 18.10 -45.90 1.44
N SER A 197 17.07 -46.74 1.57
CA SER A 197 16.27 -47.02 2.75
C SER A 197 17.06 -47.74 3.83
N ASN A 198 16.82 -47.40 5.10
CA ASN A 198 16.73 -48.40 6.15
C ASN A 198 15.75 -47.95 7.25
N SER A 199 14.68 -48.73 7.39
CA SER A 199 13.76 -48.72 8.53
C SER A 199 13.66 -50.15 9.02
N PRO A 200 13.58 -50.36 10.35
CA PRO A 200 12.88 -51.53 10.86
C PRO A 200 11.61 -51.11 11.61
N ALA A 201 10.50 -51.68 11.17
CA ALA A 201 9.22 -51.69 11.85
C ALA A 201 9.21 -52.69 13.02
N ILE A 202 8.57 -52.36 14.15
CA ILE A 202 7.90 -53.37 15.01
C ILE A 202 6.64 -52.78 15.66
N THR A 203 5.70 -53.69 15.86
CA THR A 203 4.25 -53.68 16.05
C THR A 203 3.67 -53.22 17.40
N ASN A 204 2.40 -52.81 17.33
CA ASN A 204 1.34 -52.74 18.35
C ASN A 204 1.51 -53.58 19.63
N SER A 205 1.14 -52.98 20.78
CA SER A 205 0.24 -53.58 21.80
C SER A 205 -0.22 -52.52 22.82
N SER A 206 -1.54 -52.43 23.04
CA SER A 206 -2.19 -51.79 24.19
C SER A 206 -2.17 -52.76 25.38
N PRO A 207 -2.09 -52.30 26.65
CA PRO A 207 -3.32 -52.13 27.43
C PRO A 207 -3.32 -50.93 28.41
N SER A 208 -4.53 -50.59 28.85
CA SER A 208 -4.93 -49.71 29.98
C SER A 208 -5.34 -50.60 31.19
N PRO A 209 -5.67 -50.13 32.42
CA PRO A 209 -5.29 -48.95 33.22
C PRO A 209 -4.76 -49.32 34.65
N SER A 210 -4.35 -48.31 35.43
CA SER A 210 -4.81 -48.05 36.83
C SER A 210 -3.74 -47.83 37.93
N ALA A 211 -3.94 -46.69 38.62
CA ALA A 211 -3.75 -46.37 40.05
C ALA A 211 -2.36 -46.01 40.65
N SER A 212 -2.28 -44.71 41.02
CA SER A 212 -1.80 -44.10 42.28
C SER A 212 -0.39 -44.38 42.84
N ALA A 213 0.41 -43.32 42.94
CA ALA A 213 0.65 -42.59 44.21
C ALA A 213 1.54 -41.34 44.01
N SER A 214 1.10 -40.17 44.49
CA SER A 214 1.94 -39.03 44.93
C SER A 214 2.64 -39.40 46.25
N PRO A 215 3.78 -38.79 46.68
CA PRO A 215 4.01 -37.33 46.83
C PRO A 215 5.45 -36.91 46.40
N ASN A 216 5.92 -35.66 46.37
CA ASN A 216 5.76 -34.52 47.27
C ASN A 216 6.26 -33.23 46.60
N LEU A 217 5.84 -32.09 47.14
CA LEU A 217 6.30 -30.75 46.80
C LEU A 217 7.83 -30.60 47.01
N ASP A 218 8.46 -29.87 46.09
CA ASP A 218 9.44 -28.85 46.46
C ASP A 218 9.25 -27.61 45.59
N ASN A 219 8.76 -26.55 46.24
CA ASN A 219 8.67 -25.20 45.71
C ASN A 219 10.09 -24.65 45.53
N LYS A 220 10.54 -24.51 44.28
CA LYS A 220 11.56 -23.52 43.93
C LYS A 220 10.94 -22.46 43.04
N VAL A 221 10.44 -21.41 43.72
CA VAL A 221 10.07 -20.13 43.12
C VAL A 221 11.30 -19.60 42.39
N ILE A 222 11.30 -19.73 41.06
CA ILE A 222 12.14 -18.91 40.18
C ILE A 222 11.16 -17.94 39.52
N SER A 223 11.02 -16.78 40.13
CA SER A 223 10.35 -15.63 39.54
C SER A 223 11.12 -15.21 38.29
N THR A 224 10.65 -15.57 37.11
CA THR A 224 11.05 -14.95 35.85
C THR A 224 10.04 -13.85 35.51
N PRO A 225 10.41 -12.56 35.57
CA PRO A 225 9.51 -11.45 35.21
C PRO A 225 9.03 -11.49 33.75
N LYS A 226 9.68 -12.30 32.89
CA LYS A 226 9.49 -12.31 31.43
C LYS A 226 8.16 -12.93 30.97
N ALA A 227 7.53 -13.80 31.77
CA ALA A 227 6.30 -14.49 31.37
C ALA A 227 5.01 -13.67 31.60
N GLN A 228 5.01 -12.72 32.54
CA GLN A 228 3.79 -11.97 32.91
C GLN A 228 3.48 -10.81 31.94
N GLU A 229 4.46 -10.07 31.43
CA GLU A 229 4.17 -8.95 30.51
C GLU A 229 3.80 -9.39 29.08
N GLN A 230 4.34 -10.52 28.59
CA GLN A 230 3.92 -11.11 27.32
C GLN A 230 2.47 -11.63 27.40
N SER A 231 1.98 -11.95 28.60
CA SER A 231 0.64 -12.49 28.81
C SER A 231 -0.47 -11.44 28.67
N GLU A 232 -0.13 -10.16 28.86
CA GLU A 232 -1.08 -9.04 28.74
C GLU A 232 -1.33 -8.60 27.29
N VAL A 233 -0.44 -8.96 26.35
CA VAL A 233 -0.67 -8.70 24.91
C VAL A 233 -1.70 -9.72 24.39
N PRO A 234 -2.78 -9.28 23.70
CA PRO A 234 -3.73 -10.17 23.04
C PRO A 234 -3.02 -11.17 22.14
N GLN A 235 -3.46 -12.43 22.16
CA GLN A 235 -2.75 -13.54 21.52
C GLN A 235 -2.45 -13.27 20.04
N GLU A 236 -3.41 -12.67 19.35
CA GLU A 236 -3.38 -12.33 17.93
C GLU A 236 -2.32 -11.27 17.60
N LEU A 237 -1.95 -10.42 18.57
CA LEU A 237 -0.98 -9.34 18.39
C LEU A 237 0.43 -9.72 18.86
N ARG A 238 0.60 -10.82 19.59
CA ARG A 238 1.87 -11.15 20.28
C ARG A 238 3.06 -11.19 19.33
N GLN A 239 2.92 -11.83 18.17
CA GLN A 239 4.03 -11.93 17.21
C GLN A 239 4.41 -10.55 16.66
N TYR A 240 3.42 -9.79 16.19
CA TYR A 240 3.65 -8.45 15.65
C TYR A 240 4.32 -7.52 16.66
N VAL A 241 3.83 -7.54 17.91
CA VAL A 241 4.38 -6.72 18.99
C VAL A 241 5.79 -7.18 19.34
N ALA A 242 6.06 -8.48 19.44
CA ALA A 242 7.39 -9.00 19.77
C ALA A 242 8.44 -8.59 18.73
N GLU A 243 8.13 -8.73 17.44
CA GLU A 243 9.05 -8.39 16.36
C GLU A 243 9.29 -6.86 16.27
N VAL A 244 8.28 -6.02 16.56
CA VAL A 244 8.45 -4.57 16.63
C VAL A 244 9.23 -4.12 17.88
N VAL A 245 9.09 -4.82 19.00
CA VAL A 245 9.92 -4.60 20.20
C VAL A 245 11.37 -4.93 19.89
N GLU A 246 11.63 -6.07 19.24
CA GLU A 246 12.97 -6.49 18.83
C GLU A 246 13.63 -5.50 17.86
N LEU A 247 12.83 -4.84 17.01
CA LEU A 247 13.29 -3.76 16.13
C LEU A 247 13.88 -2.56 16.90
N GLY A 248 13.58 -2.41 18.19
CA GLY A 248 14.17 -1.40 19.09
C GLY A 248 13.69 0.02 18.81
N VAL A 249 12.50 0.18 18.22
CA VAL A 249 11.94 1.47 17.79
C VAL A 249 10.96 2.08 18.79
N LEU A 250 10.50 1.28 19.76
CA LEU A 250 9.54 1.70 20.76
C LEU A 250 10.28 2.35 21.95
N LYS A 251 10.30 3.67 21.98
CA LYS A 251 10.88 4.44 23.10
C LYS A 251 9.78 5.04 23.95
N LEU A 252 9.81 4.80 25.25
CA LEU A 252 8.92 5.47 26.20
C LEU A 252 9.66 6.61 26.88
N ARG A 253 8.95 7.71 27.10
CA ARG A 253 9.45 8.82 27.91
C ARG A 253 8.51 9.06 29.06
N SER A 254 9.06 9.03 30.26
CA SER A 254 8.48 9.63 31.46
C SER A 254 9.23 10.93 31.75
N GLN A 255 8.65 11.82 32.55
CA GLN A 255 9.02 13.24 32.69
C GLN A 255 10.55 13.53 32.76
N ASN A 256 11.38 12.61 33.25
CA ASN A 256 12.84 12.76 33.32
C ASN A 256 13.66 11.56 32.79
N GLN A 257 13.03 10.56 32.18
CA GLN A 257 13.70 9.33 31.72
C GLN A 257 13.17 8.88 30.37
N SER A 258 14.09 8.61 29.44
CA SER A 258 13.81 7.90 28.19
C SER A 258 14.26 6.46 28.37
N SER A 259 13.33 5.52 28.24
CA SER A 259 13.62 4.09 28.33
C SER A 259 13.41 3.47 26.95
N ASP A 260 14.48 2.88 26.42
CA ASP A 260 14.38 2.03 25.24
C ASP A 260 13.69 0.73 25.66
N ILE A 261 12.65 0.34 24.92
CA ILE A 261 11.98 -0.94 25.14
C ILE A 261 12.81 -2.01 24.43
N THR A 262 13.51 -2.85 25.19
CA THR A 262 14.47 -3.81 24.65
C THR A 262 14.05 -5.28 24.78
N ASN A 263 12.99 -5.58 25.53
CA ASN A 263 12.58 -6.97 25.82
C ASN A 263 11.06 -7.19 25.71
N THR A 264 10.25 -6.46 26.48
CA THR A 264 8.79 -6.61 26.55
C THR A 264 8.14 -5.25 26.46
N LEU A 265 6.98 -5.16 25.80
CA LEU A 265 6.22 -3.92 25.72
C LEU A 265 5.54 -3.65 27.08
N PRO A 266 5.91 -2.58 27.81
CA PRO A 266 5.33 -2.34 29.12
C PRO A 266 3.93 -1.71 29.01
N GLU A 267 3.04 -2.15 29.90
CA GLU A 267 1.62 -1.75 29.92
C GLU A 267 0.96 -1.86 28.53
N PRO A 268 0.96 -3.04 27.87
CA PRO A 268 0.54 -3.18 26.48
C PRO A 268 -0.91 -2.73 26.23
N ASN A 269 -1.79 -2.86 27.23
CA ASN A 269 -3.19 -2.46 27.14
C ASN A 269 -3.45 -0.99 27.50
N LYS A 270 -2.42 -0.23 27.90
CA LYS A 270 -2.54 1.20 28.18
C LYS A 270 -2.80 1.97 26.91
N THR A 271 -3.68 2.96 26.99
CA THR A 271 -3.92 3.92 25.91
C THR A 271 -2.64 4.66 25.54
N ILE A 272 -2.28 4.64 24.27
CA ILE A 272 -1.15 5.39 23.74
C ILE A 272 -1.53 6.85 23.52
N THR A 273 -0.59 7.76 23.80
CA THR A 273 -0.73 9.18 23.47
C THR A 273 -0.36 9.47 22.02
N ARG A 274 -0.85 10.59 21.50
CA ARG A 274 -0.52 11.08 20.16
C ARG A 274 0.99 11.26 19.95
N ARG A 275 1.73 11.76 20.95
CA ARG A 275 3.19 11.92 20.84
C ARG A 275 3.94 10.60 20.81
N GLU A 276 3.52 9.63 21.62
CA GLU A 276 4.18 8.32 21.67
C GLU A 276 4.05 7.65 20.31
N TYR A 277 2.85 7.66 19.73
CA TYR A 277 2.62 7.10 18.41
C TYR A 277 3.39 7.84 17.30
N ALA A 278 3.38 9.17 17.29
CA ALA A 278 4.16 9.95 16.31
C ALA A 278 5.66 9.60 16.35
N ARG A 279 6.24 9.51 17.54
CA ARG A 279 7.64 9.10 17.72
C ARG A 279 7.87 7.68 17.21
N TRP A 280 7.02 6.73 17.59
CA TRP A 280 7.14 5.32 17.19
C TRP A 280 6.96 5.14 15.69
N LEU A 281 6.02 5.85 15.08
CA LEU A 281 5.73 5.81 13.65
C LEU A 281 6.95 6.21 12.81
N VAL A 282 7.58 7.34 13.16
CA VAL A 282 8.79 7.81 12.48
C VAL A 282 9.96 6.86 12.69
N ALA A 283 10.18 6.42 13.93
CA ALA A 283 11.28 5.51 14.27
C ALA A 283 11.13 4.17 13.53
N ALA A 284 9.94 3.56 13.54
CA ALA A 284 9.65 2.30 12.86
C ALA A 284 9.84 2.42 11.35
N ASN A 285 9.22 3.43 10.72
CA ASN A 285 9.35 3.68 9.28
C ASN A 285 10.83 3.82 8.87
N ASN A 286 11.57 4.67 9.57
CA ASN A 286 12.96 4.96 9.20
C ASN A 286 13.89 3.78 9.47
N LYS A 287 13.56 2.95 10.47
CA LYS A 287 14.32 1.74 10.78
C LYS A 287 14.08 0.65 9.75
N ILE A 288 12.82 0.41 9.37
CA ILE A 288 12.45 -0.58 8.34
C ILE A 288 13.02 -0.19 6.97
N TYR A 289 13.04 1.11 6.64
CA TYR A 289 13.61 1.61 5.39
C TYR A 289 15.00 2.23 5.57
N ALA A 290 15.84 1.67 6.44
CA ALA A 290 17.19 2.19 6.71
C ALA A 290 18.04 2.33 5.42
N ASN A 291 17.87 1.40 4.49
CA ASN A 291 18.56 1.34 3.19
C ASN A 291 17.79 2.02 2.03
N ARG A 292 16.61 2.62 2.29
CA ARG A 292 15.79 3.30 1.25
C ARG A 292 15.50 4.74 1.67
N PRO A 293 16.44 5.69 1.48
CA PRO A 293 16.30 7.07 1.95
C PRO A 293 15.04 7.79 1.43
N ALA A 294 14.54 7.43 0.24
CA ALA A 294 13.32 7.99 -0.33
C ALA A 294 12.04 7.58 0.44
N LYS A 295 12.07 6.47 1.18
CA LYS A 295 10.95 6.00 2.01
C LYS A 295 11.05 6.50 3.48
N GLN A 296 12.13 7.19 3.85
CA GLN A 296 12.34 7.73 5.20
C GLN A 296 11.65 9.09 5.39
N ILE A 297 11.13 9.30 6.60
CA ILE A 297 10.60 10.60 7.05
C ILE A 297 11.76 11.43 7.58
N ARG A 298 11.86 12.69 7.11
CA ARG A 298 12.87 13.63 7.59
C ARG A 298 12.47 14.18 8.95
N LEU A 299 13.40 14.12 9.91
CA LEU A 299 13.22 14.78 11.20
C LEU A 299 13.39 16.28 11.03
N ALA A 300 12.56 17.06 11.71
CA ALA A 300 12.69 18.50 11.70
C ALA A 300 13.93 18.95 12.46
N ILE A 301 14.57 20.01 11.95
CA ILE A 301 15.69 20.69 12.59
C ILE A 301 15.20 21.86 13.45
N THR A 302 16.02 22.29 14.41
CA THR A 302 15.64 23.34 15.36
C THR A 302 15.47 24.73 14.73
N SER A 303 15.96 24.96 13.50
CA SER A 303 15.73 26.20 12.78
C SER A 303 14.32 26.31 12.16
N THR A 304 13.61 25.20 11.94
CA THR A 304 12.31 25.22 11.26
C THR A 304 11.21 25.89 12.11
N THR A 305 10.25 26.54 11.48
CA THR A 305 9.07 27.12 12.16
C THR A 305 8.13 26.00 12.62
N ALA A 306 7.70 26.05 13.89
CA ALA A 306 6.79 25.06 14.44
C ALA A 306 5.41 25.15 13.77
N ALA A 307 4.87 24.01 13.34
CA ALA A 307 3.53 23.90 12.76
C ALA A 307 2.43 23.95 13.84
N PHE A 308 2.77 23.62 15.09
CA PHE A 308 1.84 23.54 16.21
C PHE A 308 2.24 24.47 17.35
N THR A 309 1.25 25.14 17.94
CA THR A 309 1.44 26.10 19.03
C THR A 309 1.75 25.46 20.38
N ASP A 310 1.45 24.17 20.54
CA ASP A 310 1.58 23.40 21.78
C ASP A 310 2.71 22.35 21.73
N VAL A 311 3.57 22.40 20.72
CA VAL A 311 4.78 21.58 20.60
C VAL A 311 5.97 22.51 20.34
N PRO A 312 6.61 23.06 21.39
CA PRO A 312 7.75 23.94 21.22
C PRO A 312 8.98 23.18 20.70
N LYS A 313 9.95 23.91 20.13
CA LYS A 313 11.21 23.34 19.61
C LYS A 313 12.04 22.59 20.66
N THR A 314 11.85 22.93 21.93
CA THR A 314 12.51 22.30 23.08
C THR A 314 11.84 20.98 23.47
N ASP A 315 10.66 20.67 22.93
CA ASP A 315 10.00 19.40 23.16
C ASP A 315 10.84 18.26 22.58
N PRO A 316 11.12 17.20 23.35
CA PRO A 316 11.99 16.15 22.87
C PRO A 316 11.34 15.28 21.77
N ASP A 317 10.03 15.40 21.53
CA ASP A 317 9.32 14.81 20.38
C ASP A 317 9.10 15.80 19.23
N PHE A 318 9.56 17.05 19.36
CA PHE A 318 9.44 18.07 18.31
C PHE A 318 9.96 17.57 16.96
N PRO A 319 11.18 16.99 16.82
CA PRO A 319 11.70 16.60 15.51
C PRO A 319 10.82 15.59 14.77
N ALA A 320 10.21 14.64 15.50
CA ALA A 320 9.35 13.61 14.92
C ALA A 320 7.96 14.18 14.57
N ILE A 321 7.34 14.91 15.50
CA ILE A 321 6.00 15.50 15.30
C ILE A 321 6.05 16.53 14.15
N GLN A 322 7.02 17.43 14.19
CA GLN A 322 7.19 18.46 13.16
C GLN A 322 7.55 17.82 11.81
N GLY A 323 8.42 16.81 11.78
CA GLY A 323 8.77 16.10 10.55
C GLY A 323 7.58 15.41 9.88
N LEU A 324 6.66 14.84 10.67
CA LEU A 324 5.40 14.29 10.14
C LEU A 324 4.49 15.39 9.56
N ALA A 325 4.43 16.56 10.19
CA ALA A 325 3.62 17.68 9.70
C ALA A 325 4.16 18.26 8.40
N GLU A 326 5.49 18.41 8.29
CA GLU A 326 6.19 18.84 7.07
C GLU A 326 6.04 17.84 5.92
N ALA A 327 5.96 16.55 6.24
CA ALA A 327 5.64 15.50 5.28
C ALA A 327 4.14 15.45 4.90
N GLY A 328 3.28 16.28 5.52
CA GLY A 328 1.84 16.29 5.28
C GLY A 328 1.09 15.04 5.79
N LEU A 329 1.72 14.26 6.68
CA LEU A 329 1.18 12.99 7.19
C LEU A 329 0.25 13.18 8.39
N ILE A 330 0.40 14.29 9.11
CA ILE A 330 -0.49 14.68 10.20
C ILE A 330 -1.13 16.04 9.91
N PRO A 331 -2.43 16.22 10.23
CA PRO A 331 -3.12 17.48 9.99
C PRO A 331 -2.44 18.66 10.71
N SER A 332 -2.15 19.71 9.95
CA SER A 332 -1.56 20.96 10.43
C SER A 332 -1.88 22.12 9.48
N SER A 333 -1.52 23.34 9.89
CA SER A 333 -1.59 24.52 9.04
C SER A 333 -0.80 24.36 7.72
N LEU A 334 0.27 23.55 7.70
CA LEU A 334 1.07 23.26 6.51
C LEU A 334 0.30 22.44 5.46
N SER A 335 -0.62 21.58 5.92
CA SER A 335 -1.50 20.78 5.05
C SER A 335 -2.80 21.50 4.66
N GLY A 336 -2.94 22.79 4.99
CA GLY A 336 -4.15 23.58 4.74
C GLY A 336 -5.24 23.43 5.80
N ASP A 337 -4.97 22.73 6.91
CA ASP A 337 -5.90 22.63 8.02
C ASP A 337 -5.77 23.84 8.94
N THR A 338 -6.66 24.82 8.74
CA THR A 338 -6.68 26.08 9.50
C THR A 338 -7.35 25.94 10.86
N LYS A 339 -7.98 24.80 11.16
CA LYS A 339 -8.65 24.55 12.45
C LYS A 339 -7.70 23.89 13.45
N ASN A 340 -6.72 23.14 12.97
CA ASN A 340 -5.78 22.40 13.80
C ASN A 340 -4.43 23.13 13.98
N VAL A 341 -4.42 24.15 14.85
CA VAL A 341 -3.20 24.85 15.29
C VAL A 341 -2.51 24.20 16.51
N LYS A 342 -3.08 23.12 17.04
CA LYS A 342 -2.58 22.36 18.20
C LYS A 342 -2.46 20.89 17.85
N PHE A 343 -1.32 20.27 18.16
CA PHE A 343 -1.10 18.85 17.99
C PHE A 343 -1.75 18.03 19.11
N ARG A 344 -1.84 18.58 20.32
CA ARG A 344 -2.35 17.94 21.54
C ARG A 344 -1.57 16.67 21.90
N PRO A 345 -0.27 16.80 22.21
CA PRO A 345 0.64 15.64 22.32
C PRO A 345 0.21 14.58 23.33
N ASN A 346 -0.41 15.00 24.44
CA ASN A 346 -0.75 14.12 25.57
C ASN A 346 -2.18 13.55 25.49
N GLU A 347 -2.97 13.93 24.49
CA GLU A 347 -4.29 13.31 24.29
C GLU A 347 -4.15 11.87 23.79
N PRO A 348 -5.13 10.99 24.09
CA PRO A 348 -5.23 9.66 23.50
C PRO A 348 -5.19 9.68 21.97
N LEU A 349 -4.48 8.73 21.37
CA LEU A 349 -4.60 8.47 19.94
C LEU A 349 -5.91 7.72 19.65
N THR A 350 -6.74 8.26 18.76
CA THR A 350 -7.96 7.58 18.28
C THR A 350 -7.67 6.66 17.10
N ARG A 351 -8.53 5.67 16.86
CA ARG A 351 -8.44 4.80 15.68
C ARG A 351 -8.40 5.58 14.37
N ALA A 352 -9.26 6.60 14.22
CA ALA A 352 -9.29 7.45 13.04
C ALA A 352 -7.96 8.19 12.83
N ALA A 353 -7.37 8.74 13.90
CA ALA A 353 -6.08 9.44 13.82
C ALA A 353 -4.94 8.48 13.48
N MET A 354 -4.90 7.28 14.09
CA MET A 354 -3.92 6.24 13.77
C MET A 354 -3.94 5.91 12.27
N MET A 355 -5.13 5.64 11.72
CA MET A 355 -5.29 5.31 10.30
C MET A 355 -4.86 6.46 9.40
N LEU A 356 -5.29 7.68 9.70
CA LEU A 356 -4.94 8.87 8.92
C LEU A 356 -3.42 9.09 8.84
N TRP A 357 -2.68 8.78 9.91
CA TRP A 357 -1.23 8.99 9.96
C TRP A 357 -0.44 7.82 9.38
N LYS A 358 -0.91 6.60 9.58
CA LYS A 358 -0.21 5.37 9.21
C LYS A 358 -0.38 5.03 7.73
N VAL A 359 -1.61 5.05 7.22
CA VAL A 359 -1.92 4.53 5.87
C VAL A 359 -1.14 5.23 4.74
N PRO A 360 -0.92 6.56 4.75
CA PRO A 360 -0.09 7.18 3.71
C PRO A 360 1.35 6.64 3.63
N LEU A 361 1.89 6.12 4.74
CA LEU A 361 3.19 5.46 4.75
C LEU A 361 3.15 4.03 4.20
N ASP A 362 1.97 3.42 4.13
CA ASP A 362 1.76 2.12 3.51
C ASP A 362 1.58 2.28 2.01
N THR A 363 0.69 3.17 1.60
CA THR A 363 0.38 3.35 0.18
C THR A 363 1.47 4.09 -0.58
N ARG A 364 2.22 4.99 0.08
CA ARG A 364 3.18 5.92 -0.55
C ARG A 364 2.56 6.74 -1.69
N GLN A 365 1.25 6.90 -1.65
CA GLN A 365 0.46 7.61 -2.65
C GLN A 365 -0.47 8.58 -1.96
N ALA A 366 -0.91 9.59 -2.69
CA ALA A 366 -1.99 10.45 -2.22
C ALA A 366 -3.21 9.60 -1.87
N LEU A 367 -3.82 9.87 -0.73
CA LEU A 367 -5.05 9.18 -0.35
C LEU A 367 -6.16 9.51 -1.37
N PRO A 368 -7.04 8.54 -1.70
CA PRO A 368 -8.14 8.77 -2.62
C PRO A 368 -9.07 9.88 -2.11
N SER A 369 -9.93 10.41 -2.99
CA SER A 369 -10.96 11.36 -2.55
C SER A 369 -11.88 10.71 -1.50
N ALA A 370 -12.37 11.53 -0.55
CA ALA A 370 -13.20 11.02 0.54
C ALA A 370 -14.50 10.45 -0.02
N ASN A 371 -14.76 9.18 0.26
CA ASN A 371 -16.02 8.54 -0.08
C ASN A 371 -16.46 7.65 1.09
N ILE A 372 -17.32 8.21 1.96
CA ILE A 372 -17.91 7.49 3.11
C ILE A 372 -18.76 6.31 2.64
N ASP A 373 -19.43 6.44 1.48
CA ASP A 373 -20.22 5.36 0.90
C ASP A 373 -19.32 4.19 0.45
N ALA A 374 -18.18 4.49 -0.16
CA ALA A 374 -17.19 3.46 -0.51
C ALA A 374 -16.62 2.77 0.73
N VAL A 375 -16.39 3.51 1.84
CA VAL A 375 -15.99 2.88 3.11
C VAL A 375 -17.08 1.93 3.60
N LYS A 376 -18.36 2.35 3.52
CA LYS A 376 -19.49 1.51 3.94
C LYS A 376 -19.61 0.26 3.08
N GLU A 377 -19.45 0.39 1.77
CA GLU A 377 -19.55 -0.72 0.81
C GLU A 377 -18.40 -1.72 0.99
N ARG A 378 -17.15 -1.24 1.11
CA ARG A 378 -15.96 -2.09 1.18
C ARG A 378 -15.78 -2.74 2.55
N TRP A 379 -15.89 -1.96 3.63
CA TRP A 379 -15.67 -2.45 4.99
C TRP A 379 -16.93 -2.97 5.68
N GLY A 380 -18.13 -2.58 5.23
CA GLY A 380 -19.38 -2.97 5.89
C GLY A 380 -19.57 -2.35 7.28
N PHE A 381 -18.86 -1.26 7.61
CA PHE A 381 -19.00 -0.64 8.92
C PHE A 381 -20.38 -0.01 9.12
N GLN A 382 -20.96 -0.23 10.30
CA GLN A 382 -22.26 0.33 10.68
C GLN A 382 -22.15 1.80 11.12
N ASP A 383 -20.96 2.26 11.49
CA ASP A 383 -20.70 3.59 12.05
C ASP A 383 -19.88 4.50 11.14
N THR A 384 -19.94 4.30 9.81
CA THR A 384 -19.22 5.13 8.82
C THR A 384 -19.57 6.61 8.91
N SER A 385 -20.79 6.96 9.31
CA SER A 385 -21.24 8.34 9.51
C SER A 385 -20.49 9.07 10.62
N LYS A 386 -19.77 8.35 11.50
CA LYS A 386 -18.95 8.93 12.58
C LYS A 386 -17.50 9.15 12.16
N ILE A 387 -17.10 8.71 10.96
CA ILE A 387 -15.72 8.82 10.48
C ILE A 387 -15.55 10.18 9.80
N ASP A 388 -14.59 10.98 10.27
CA ASP A 388 -14.23 12.23 9.60
C ASP A 388 -13.77 11.99 8.16
N SER A 389 -14.03 12.96 7.28
CA SER A 389 -13.70 12.88 5.85
C SER A 389 -12.22 12.60 5.57
N GLY A 390 -11.29 13.11 6.37
CA GLY A 390 -9.86 12.82 6.22
C GLY A 390 -9.55 11.37 6.56
N ALA A 391 -10.05 10.91 7.71
CA ALA A 391 -9.89 9.53 8.14
C ALA A 391 -10.58 8.52 7.21
N ALA A 392 -11.73 8.88 6.61
CA ALA A 392 -12.45 8.03 5.66
C ALA A 392 -11.60 7.67 4.44
N ARG A 393 -10.77 8.60 3.95
CA ARG A 393 -9.83 8.35 2.83
C ARG A 393 -8.78 7.31 3.21
N ALA A 394 -8.22 7.43 4.41
CA ALA A 394 -7.23 6.49 4.93
C ALA A 394 -7.85 5.11 5.18
N VAL A 395 -9.03 5.06 5.80
CA VAL A 395 -9.77 3.80 6.01
C VAL A 395 -10.10 3.12 4.67
N LEU A 396 -10.53 3.87 3.66
CA LEU A 396 -10.79 3.32 2.33
C LEU A 396 -9.51 2.76 1.70
N ALA A 397 -8.41 3.51 1.75
CA ALA A 397 -7.14 3.07 1.19
C ALA A 397 -6.56 1.83 1.90
N ASP A 398 -6.75 1.72 3.21
CA ASP A 398 -6.32 0.54 3.99
C ASP A 398 -6.99 -0.75 3.50
N PHE A 399 -8.25 -0.69 3.05
CA PHE A 399 -8.95 -1.85 2.50
C PHE A 399 -8.22 -2.48 1.31
N ASN A 400 -7.64 -1.63 0.46
CA ASN A 400 -6.94 -2.07 -0.74
C ASN A 400 -5.66 -2.84 -0.42
N ASN A 401 -5.18 -2.80 0.83
CA ASN A 401 -4.04 -3.58 1.27
C ASN A 401 -4.40 -5.02 1.68
N GLY A 402 -5.62 -5.46 1.40
CA GLY A 402 -6.05 -6.85 1.59
C GLY A 402 -5.84 -7.33 3.02
N ASP A 403 -5.21 -8.48 3.19
CA ASP A 403 -4.93 -9.08 4.50
C ASP A 403 -3.84 -8.32 5.28
N LEU A 404 -3.04 -7.48 4.62
CA LEU A 404 -2.03 -6.63 5.26
C LEU A 404 -2.61 -5.31 5.81
N ALA A 405 -3.90 -5.04 5.54
CA ALA A 405 -4.63 -3.90 6.07
C ALA A 405 -4.45 -3.75 7.58
N ASN A 406 -4.16 -2.52 8.02
CA ASN A 406 -3.94 -2.22 9.43
C ASN A 406 -5.20 -2.55 10.25
N ILE A 407 -6.41 -2.29 9.75
CA ILE A 407 -7.65 -2.59 10.48
C ILE A 407 -7.78 -4.09 10.75
N ARG A 408 -7.50 -4.96 9.76
CA ARG A 408 -7.61 -6.42 9.92
C ARG A 408 -6.56 -6.94 10.90
N ARG A 409 -5.32 -6.49 10.76
CA ARG A 409 -4.20 -6.90 11.61
C ARG A 409 -4.34 -6.43 13.05
N VAL A 410 -4.81 -5.20 13.26
CA VAL A 410 -4.81 -4.56 14.58
C VAL A 410 -6.13 -4.79 15.32
N PHE A 411 -7.27 -4.73 14.62
CA PHE A 411 -8.59 -4.79 15.25
C PHE A 411 -9.37 -6.08 14.94
N GLY A 412 -8.84 -6.93 14.07
CA GLY A 412 -9.51 -8.16 13.63
C GLY A 412 -10.78 -7.88 12.82
N PHE A 413 -11.63 -8.89 12.72
CA PHE A 413 -12.97 -8.72 12.14
C PHE A 413 -13.80 -7.77 12.99
N THR A 414 -14.30 -6.70 12.39
CA THR A 414 -15.23 -5.77 13.04
C THR A 414 -16.22 -5.18 12.04
N THR A 415 -17.46 -5.02 12.48
CA THR A 415 -18.50 -4.26 11.75
C THR A 415 -18.72 -2.87 12.35
N LEU A 416 -17.94 -2.50 13.36
CA LEU A 416 -17.92 -1.18 13.98
C LEU A 416 -16.47 -0.68 14.03
N PHE A 417 -16.15 0.35 13.26
CA PHE A 417 -14.79 0.88 13.24
C PHE A 417 -14.46 1.58 14.57
N GLN A 418 -15.44 2.31 15.13
CA GLN A 418 -15.34 3.12 16.33
C GLN A 418 -14.23 4.20 16.19
N PRO A 419 -14.40 5.19 15.31
CA PRO A 419 -13.35 6.14 14.94
C PRO A 419 -12.76 6.91 16.13
N ASN A 420 -13.54 7.13 17.19
CA ASN A 420 -13.13 7.84 18.40
C ASN A 420 -12.60 6.94 19.52
N LYS A 421 -12.62 5.61 19.36
CA LYS A 421 -12.05 4.70 20.35
C LYS A 421 -10.54 4.91 20.42
N SER A 422 -10.00 4.95 21.63
CA SER A 422 -8.56 5.07 21.85
C SER A 422 -7.83 3.78 21.48
N VAL A 423 -6.58 3.92 21.05
CA VAL A 423 -5.69 2.83 20.68
C VAL A 423 -4.79 2.47 21.86
N SER A 424 -4.60 1.18 22.12
CA SER A 424 -3.64 0.67 23.11
C SER A 424 -2.20 0.64 22.57
N ARG A 425 -1.20 0.55 23.46
CA ARG A 425 0.20 0.41 23.06
C ARG A 425 0.45 -0.84 22.21
N ALA A 426 -0.20 -1.96 22.53
CA ALA A 426 -0.09 -3.20 21.76
C ALA A 426 -0.68 -3.05 20.34
N GLU A 427 -1.88 -2.48 20.23
CA GLU A 427 -2.50 -2.19 18.92
C GLU A 427 -1.62 -1.23 18.09
N ALA A 428 -1.09 -0.18 18.74
CA ALA A 428 -0.19 0.77 18.10
C ALA A 428 1.11 0.12 17.61
N ALA A 429 1.77 -0.69 18.45
CA ALA A 429 2.96 -1.44 18.06
C ALA A 429 2.67 -2.41 16.90
N ALA A 430 1.58 -3.18 16.99
CA ALA A 430 1.16 -4.09 15.93
C ALA A 430 0.89 -3.34 14.61
N SER A 431 0.37 -2.10 14.65
CA SER A 431 0.16 -1.28 13.45
C SER A 431 1.48 -0.98 12.71
N LEU A 432 2.60 -0.89 13.42
CA LEU A 432 3.92 -0.55 12.89
C LEU A 432 4.71 -1.76 12.38
N TRP A 433 4.17 -2.97 12.53
CA TRP A 433 4.83 -4.20 12.12
C TRP A 433 5.11 -4.29 10.62
N TYR A 434 4.30 -3.65 9.79
CA TYR A 434 4.45 -3.67 8.34
C TYR A 434 4.27 -2.28 7.76
N PHE A 435 5.11 -1.94 6.78
CA PHE A 435 4.94 -0.76 5.94
C PHE A 435 4.96 -1.16 4.47
N GLY A 436 4.04 -0.60 3.71
CA GLY A 436 3.94 -0.80 2.27
C GLY A 436 2.65 -1.48 1.85
N VAL A 437 2.55 -1.77 0.55
CA VAL A 437 1.49 -2.58 -0.04
C VAL A 437 2.00 -4.00 -0.32
N GLU A 438 1.07 -4.93 -0.50
CA GLU A 438 1.41 -6.31 -0.89
C GLU A 438 2.39 -6.33 -2.08
N GLY A 439 3.51 -7.05 -1.92
CA GLY A 439 4.57 -7.18 -2.93
C GLY A 439 5.71 -6.14 -2.88
N ASP A 440 5.53 -4.96 -2.26
CA ASP A 440 6.60 -3.93 -2.11
C ASP A 440 6.80 -3.46 -0.65
N GLY A 441 5.99 -3.94 0.28
CA GLY A 441 6.15 -3.64 1.69
C GLY A 441 7.19 -4.51 2.39
N VAL A 442 7.57 -4.06 3.58
CA VAL A 442 8.62 -4.66 4.41
C VAL A 442 8.08 -4.76 5.83
N SER A 443 8.19 -5.94 6.43
CA SER A 443 7.84 -6.17 7.83
C SER A 443 8.99 -5.85 8.77
N ALA A 444 8.70 -5.73 10.06
CA ALA A 444 9.71 -5.64 11.10
C ALA A 444 10.62 -6.88 11.10
N LYS A 445 10.08 -8.05 10.82
CA LYS A 445 10.84 -9.30 10.67
C LYS A 445 11.83 -9.24 9.53
N ASP A 446 11.41 -8.78 8.36
CA ASP A 446 12.28 -8.66 7.18
C ASP A 446 13.44 -7.71 7.49
N ALA A 447 13.15 -6.55 8.10
CA ALA A 447 14.16 -5.57 8.50
C ALA A 447 15.14 -6.10 9.56
N LEU A 448 14.71 -7.00 10.44
CA LEU A 448 15.58 -7.67 11.41
C LEU A 448 16.52 -8.67 10.72
N GLN A 449 16.00 -9.43 9.75
CA GLN A 449 16.78 -10.42 8.99
C GLN A 449 17.83 -9.75 8.09
N GLU A 450 17.51 -8.62 7.45
CA GLU A 450 18.48 -7.85 6.66
C GLU A 450 19.68 -7.37 7.47
N LYS A 451 19.53 -7.16 8.79
CA LYS A 451 20.62 -6.71 9.68
C LYS A 451 21.56 -7.86 10.11
N SER A 452 21.11 -9.11 10.01
CA SER A 452 21.87 -10.29 10.41
C SER A 452 22.82 -10.80 9.32
N ASN A 453 22.65 -10.31 8.09
CA ASN A 453 23.55 -10.54 6.95
C ASN A 453 24.50 -9.35 6.80
#